data_AF-A0A0K8VJ15-F1
#
_entry.id   AF-A0A0K8VJ15-F1
#
_cell.length_a   1.000
_cell.length_b   1.000
_cell.length_c   1.000
_cell.angle_alpha   90.00
_cell.angle_beta   90.00
_cell.angle_gamma   90.00
#
_symmetry.space_group_name_H-M   'P 1'
#
loop_
_entity.id
_entity.type
_entity.pdbx_description
1 polymer ?
#
loop_
_entity_poly.entity_id
_entity_poly.type
_entity_poly.pdbx_seq_one_letter_code
_entity_poly.pdbx_strand_id
1 'polypeptide(L)'
;MQVQMEKLYKDLGEYFSFDYNKYSMEEFFTDIKKFKDAFILAQQENIHQREEENKKRRLQDARERLLREQLERQQLKLALVDMDSTQTQEGVMDSLLEALQTGTAFGNRNQRQRRPRPSGAERRAQLSRSRSRTRVGTSAFVACESFANDNFLQKKHHI
;
A
#
# COMPACT_ATOMS: atom_id res chain seq x y z
N MET A 1 33.89 46.50 6.67
CA MET A 1 33.16 45.22 6.53
C MET A 1 33.19 44.67 5.12
N GLN A 2 32.95 45.46 4.06
CA GLN A 2 33.01 44.98 2.66
C GLN A 2 34.34 44.31 2.29
N VAL A 3 35.48 44.89 2.68
CA VAL A 3 36.83 44.36 2.36
C VAL A 3 37.06 42.94 2.92
N GLN A 4 36.50 42.61 4.09
CA GLN A 4 36.62 41.26 4.65
C GLN A 4 35.77 40.25 3.88
N MET A 5 34.53 40.61 3.52
CA MET A 5 33.63 39.74 2.75
C MET A 5 34.19 39.44 1.35
N GLU A 6 34.74 40.45 0.68
CA GLU A 6 35.38 40.28 -0.63
C GLU A 6 36.62 39.38 -0.56
N LYS A 7 37.43 39.51 0.50
CA LYS A 7 38.57 38.62 0.71
C LYS A 7 38.12 37.17 0.87
N LEU A 8 37.14 36.91 1.73
CA LEU A 8 36.60 35.55 1.92
C LEU A 8 36.01 34.98 0.62
N TYR A 9 35.42 35.82 -0.22
CA TYR A 9 34.90 35.37 -1.52
C TYR A 9 36.00 34.99 -2.51
N LYS A 10 37.13 35.71 -2.51
CA LYS A 10 38.30 35.34 -3.30
C LYS A 10 38.91 34.03 -2.81
N ASP A 11 39.06 33.88 -1.49
CA ASP A 11 39.55 32.64 -0.87
C ASP A 11 38.62 31.44 -1.23
N LEU A 12 37.30 31.65 -1.30
CA LEU A 12 36.33 30.66 -1.78
C LEU A 12 36.50 30.33 -3.27
N GLY A 13 36.72 31.33 -4.11
CA GLY A 13 37.00 31.16 -5.54
C GLY A 13 38.25 30.33 -5.79
N GLU A 14 39.31 30.57 -5.01
CA GLU A 14 40.53 29.76 -5.04
C GLU A 14 40.27 28.32 -4.56
N TYR A 15 39.57 28.16 -3.42
CA TYR A 15 39.29 26.85 -2.84
C TYR A 15 38.42 25.96 -3.74
N PHE A 16 37.35 26.51 -4.31
CA PHE A 16 36.45 25.79 -5.21
C PHE A 16 36.86 25.89 -6.69
N SER A 17 37.97 26.56 -7.00
CA SER A 17 38.52 26.72 -8.36
C SER A 17 37.53 27.34 -9.37
N PHE A 18 36.90 28.46 -9.01
CA PHE A 18 36.05 29.25 -9.92
C PHE A 18 36.48 30.71 -10.00
N ASP A 19 36.16 31.37 -11.12
CA ASP A 19 36.49 32.78 -11.35
C ASP A 19 35.53 33.71 -10.61
N TYR A 20 35.98 34.25 -9.49
CA TYR A 20 35.20 35.19 -8.65
C TYR A 20 34.87 36.53 -9.33
N ASN A 21 35.52 36.87 -10.46
CA ASN A 21 35.17 38.09 -11.21
C ASN A 21 34.03 37.86 -12.20
N LYS A 22 33.89 36.63 -12.70
CA LYS A 22 32.82 36.24 -13.62
C LYS A 22 31.58 35.75 -12.91
N TYR A 23 31.77 35.16 -11.73
CA TYR A 23 30.69 34.66 -10.91
C TYR A 23 30.47 35.59 -9.73
N SER A 24 29.33 36.27 -9.70
CA SER A 24 29.03 37.19 -8.61
C SER A 24 28.72 36.43 -7.32
N MET A 25 28.99 37.08 -6.18
CA MET A 25 28.70 36.50 -4.86
C MET A 25 27.22 36.14 -4.71
N GLU A 26 26.32 36.94 -5.30
CA GLU A 26 24.87 36.69 -5.26
C GLU A 26 24.47 35.44 -6.04
N GLU A 27 25.02 35.25 -7.25
CA GLU A 27 24.77 34.05 -8.05
C GLU A 27 25.31 32.80 -7.37
N PHE A 28 26.54 32.86 -6.83
CA PHE A 28 27.14 31.75 -6.08
C PHE A 28 26.23 31.28 -4.93
N PHE A 29 25.83 32.18 -4.05
CA PHE A 29 24.99 31.78 -2.91
C PHE A 29 23.57 31.41 -3.32
N THR A 30 23.06 31.97 -4.41
CA THR A 30 21.76 31.58 -4.97
C THR A 30 21.80 30.14 -5.44
N ASP A 31 22.83 29.73 -6.15
CA ASP A 31 22.97 28.37 -6.65
C ASP A 31 23.30 27.36 -5.54
N ILE A 32 24.13 27.74 -4.56
CA ILE A 32 24.36 26.93 -3.36
C ILE A 32 23.05 26.73 -2.59
N LYS A 33 22.22 27.76 -2.46
CA LYS A 33 20.90 27.65 -1.82
C LYS A 33 20.00 26.68 -2.60
N LYS A 34 19.90 26.83 -3.92
CA LYS A 34 19.13 25.91 -4.77
C LYS A 34 19.62 24.47 -4.62
N PHE A 35 20.94 24.25 -4.64
CA PHE A 35 21.53 22.93 -4.45
C PHE A 35 21.16 22.33 -3.09
N LYS A 36 21.31 23.10 -2.01
CA LYS A 36 20.96 22.66 -0.66
C LYS A 36 19.47 22.29 -0.56
N ASP A 37 18.59 23.15 -1.09
CA ASP A 37 17.15 22.93 -1.04
C ASP A 37 16.76 21.69 -1.89
N ALA A 38 17.35 21.53 -3.08
CA ALA A 38 17.15 20.36 -3.93
C ALA A 38 17.67 19.06 -3.27
N PHE A 39 18.82 19.12 -2.58
CA PHE A 39 19.38 17.97 -1.87
C PHE A 39 18.48 17.52 -0.73
N ILE A 40 17.92 18.45 0.05
CA ILE A 40 16.97 18.14 1.12
C ILE A 40 15.69 17.51 0.55
N LEU A 41 15.16 18.07 -0.55
CA LEU A 41 13.98 17.50 -1.22
C LEU A 41 14.26 16.09 -1.74
N ALA A 42 15.37 15.86 -2.43
CA ALA A 42 15.75 14.55 -2.94
C ALA A 42 15.98 13.53 -1.81
N GLN A 43 16.53 13.95 -0.67
CA GLN A 43 16.67 13.08 0.49
C GLN A 43 15.30 12.63 1.03
N GLN A 44 14.35 13.55 1.14
CA GLN A 44 12.99 13.25 1.58
C GLN A 44 12.28 12.32 0.58
N GLU A 45 12.42 12.60 -0.72
CA GLU A 45 11.86 11.77 -1.78
C GLU A 45 12.44 10.35 -1.76
N ASN A 46 13.75 10.19 -1.57
CA ASN A 46 14.39 8.88 -1.45
C ASN A 46 13.87 8.07 -0.25
N ILE A 47 13.60 8.73 0.88
CA ILE A 47 12.99 8.08 2.04
C ILE A 47 11.57 7.61 1.70
N HIS A 48 10.77 8.49 1.10
CA HIS A 48 9.40 8.16 0.69
C HIS A 48 9.36 7.02 -0.34
N GLN A 49 10.19 7.07 -1.38
CA GLN A 49 10.28 6.03 -2.41
C GLN A 49 10.65 4.67 -1.80
N ARG A 50 11.57 4.62 -0.83
CA ARG A 50 11.91 3.38 -0.11
C ARG A 50 10.72 2.82 0.68
N GLU A 51 9.92 3.68 1.29
CA GLU A 51 8.71 3.24 2.02
C GLU A 51 7.64 2.70 1.06
N GLU A 52 7.42 3.37 -0.07
CA GLU A 52 6.46 2.95 -1.10
C GLU A 52 6.86 1.63 -1.76
N GLU A 53 8.13 1.44 -2.07
CA GLU A 53 8.63 0.19 -2.64
C GLU A 53 8.43 -0.97 -1.66
N ASN A 54 8.74 -0.77 -0.37
CA ASN A 54 8.49 -1.76 0.67
C ASN A 54 6.99 -2.09 0.82
N LYS A 55 6.11 -1.08 0.71
CA LYS A 55 4.66 -1.28 0.74
C LYS A 55 4.17 -2.06 -0.48
N LYS A 56 4.70 -1.77 -1.67
CA LYS A 56 4.37 -2.46 -2.92
C LYS A 56 4.80 -3.93 -2.87
N ARG A 57 6.01 -4.22 -2.37
CA ARG A 57 6.48 -5.62 -2.18
C ARG A 57 5.56 -6.41 -1.25
N ARG A 58 5.17 -5.82 -0.11
CA ARG A 58 4.24 -6.47 0.84
C ARG A 58 2.87 -6.78 0.22
N LEU A 59 2.35 -5.90 -0.63
CA LEU A 59 1.08 -6.12 -1.32
C LEU A 59 1.19 -7.21 -2.39
N GLN A 60 2.31 -7.27 -3.11
CA GLN A 60 2.56 -8.30 -4.11
C GLN A 60 2.68 -9.68 -3.46
N ASP A 61 3.48 -9.80 -2.39
CA ASP A 61 3.63 -11.07 -1.65
C ASP A 61 2.30 -11.57 -1.09
N ALA A 62 1.45 -10.67 -0.59
CA ALA A 62 0.13 -11.02 -0.08
C ALA A 62 -0.81 -11.52 -1.20
N ARG A 63 -0.78 -10.88 -2.38
CA ARG A 63 -1.57 -11.32 -3.53
C ARG A 63 -1.09 -12.67 -4.05
N GLU A 64 0.22 -12.87 -4.16
CA GLU A 64 0.78 -14.14 -4.63
C GLU A 64 0.44 -15.29 -3.68
N ARG A 65 0.56 -15.07 -2.35
CA ARG A 65 0.16 -16.08 -1.35
C ARG A 65 -1.31 -16.47 -1.47
N LEU A 66 -2.21 -15.50 -1.66
CA LEU A 66 -3.63 -15.78 -1.84
C LEU A 66 -3.92 -16.58 -3.11
N LEU A 67 -3.21 -16.27 -4.21
CA LEU A 67 -3.36 -17.02 -5.46
C LEU A 67 -2.82 -18.46 -5.34
N ARG A 68 -1.66 -18.65 -4.70
CA ARG A 68 -1.10 -19.98 -4.45
C ARG A 68 -2.03 -20.81 -3.56
N GLU A 69 -2.52 -20.25 -2.45
CA GLU A 69 -3.44 -20.96 -1.55
C GLU A 69 -4.77 -21.30 -2.26
N GLN A 70 -5.26 -20.43 -3.15
CA GLN A 70 -6.47 -20.71 -3.93
C GLN A 70 -6.24 -21.88 -4.90
N LEU A 71 -5.11 -21.91 -5.61
CA LEU A 71 -4.77 -22.99 -6.53
C LEU A 71 -4.57 -24.32 -5.79
N GLU A 72 -3.85 -24.31 -4.67
CA GLU A 72 -3.67 -25.51 -3.83
C GLU A 72 -5.01 -26.05 -3.33
N ARG A 73 -5.92 -25.17 -2.87
CA ARG A 73 -7.27 -25.58 -2.47
C ARG A 73 -8.08 -26.13 -3.64
N GLN A 74 -7.92 -25.60 -4.85
CA GLN A 74 -8.59 -26.13 -6.03
C GLN A 74 -8.04 -27.51 -6.41
N GLN A 75 -6.72 -27.70 -6.39
CA GLN A 75 -6.10 -28.99 -6.67
C GLN A 75 -6.48 -30.05 -5.64
N LEU A 76 -6.44 -29.72 -4.34
CA LEU A 76 -6.90 -30.63 -3.28
C LEU A 76 -8.39 -31.00 -3.43
N LYS A 77 -9.23 -30.05 -3.86
CA LYS A 77 -10.64 -30.35 -4.16
C LYS A 77 -10.79 -31.25 -5.37
N LEU A 78 -10.05 -31.03 -6.45
CA LEU A 78 -10.10 -31.87 -7.64
C LEU A 78 -9.63 -33.30 -7.33
N ALA A 79 -8.56 -33.45 -6.54
CA ALA A 79 -8.09 -34.76 -6.09
C ALA A 79 -9.12 -35.51 -5.22
N LEU A 80 -9.96 -34.79 -4.47
CA LEU A 80 -11.02 -35.40 -3.65
C LEU A 80 -12.31 -35.68 -4.45
N VAL A 81 -12.53 -35.02 -5.59
CA VAL A 81 -13.78 -35.11 -6.37
C VAL A 81 -13.73 -36.21 -7.44
N ASP A 82 -12.57 -36.87 -7.67
CA ASP A 82 -12.47 -38.08 -8.53
C ASP A 82 -13.06 -39.36 -7.88
N MET A 83 -14.05 -39.15 -7.03
CA MET A 83 -14.76 -40.15 -6.23
C MET A 83 -15.98 -40.74 -6.94
N ASP A 84 -16.33 -40.22 -8.13
CA ASP A 84 -17.52 -40.61 -8.88
C ASP A 84 -17.25 -41.65 -10.00
N SER A 85 -15.98 -42.06 -10.19
CA SER A 85 -15.62 -43.14 -11.11
C SER A 85 -15.73 -44.50 -10.39
N THR A 86 -16.41 -45.47 -11.00
CA THR A 86 -16.61 -46.82 -10.43
C THR A 86 -15.31 -47.61 -10.23
N GLN A 87 -14.18 -47.15 -10.77
CA GLN A 87 -12.85 -47.71 -10.53
C GLN A 87 -12.16 -47.17 -9.27
N THR A 88 -12.65 -46.08 -8.68
CA THR A 88 -12.03 -45.46 -7.49
C THR A 88 -12.54 -46.05 -6.18
N GLN A 89 -13.50 -46.99 -6.17
CA GLN A 89 -14.11 -47.52 -4.93
C GLN A 89 -13.18 -48.38 -4.05
N GLU A 90 -12.10 -48.95 -4.60
CA GLU A 90 -11.05 -49.58 -3.80
C GLU A 90 -10.11 -48.50 -3.22
N GLY A 91 -9.97 -48.43 -1.89
CA GLY A 91 -9.05 -47.49 -1.21
C GLY A 91 -9.67 -46.17 -0.74
N VAL A 92 -10.95 -45.91 -1.04
CA VAL A 92 -11.71 -44.76 -0.51
C VAL A 92 -11.80 -44.82 1.01
N MET A 93 -12.13 -46.00 1.53
CA MET A 93 -12.29 -46.22 2.96
C MET A 93 -10.98 -45.92 3.70
N ASP A 94 -9.86 -46.41 3.18
CA ASP A 94 -8.55 -46.19 3.79
C ASP A 94 -8.15 -44.72 3.74
N SER A 95 -8.43 -44.03 2.63
CA SER A 95 -8.20 -42.59 2.51
C SER A 95 -9.07 -41.77 3.48
N LEU A 96 -10.33 -42.17 3.69
CA LEU A 96 -11.21 -41.54 4.67
C LEU A 96 -10.76 -41.81 6.12
N LEU A 97 -10.36 -43.04 6.42
CA LEU A 97 -9.85 -43.43 7.74
C LEU A 97 -8.52 -42.73 8.05
N GLU A 98 -7.62 -42.64 7.07
CA GLU A 98 -6.36 -41.90 7.18
C GLU A 98 -6.61 -40.40 7.38
N ALA A 99 -7.59 -39.81 6.70
CA ALA A 99 -7.94 -38.41 6.90
C ALA A 99 -8.53 -38.14 8.29
N LEU A 100 -9.30 -39.09 8.84
CA LEU A 100 -9.81 -39.03 10.21
C LEU A 100 -8.69 -39.22 11.25
N GLN A 101 -7.78 -40.16 11.01
CA GLN A 101 -6.65 -40.46 11.89
C GLN A 101 -5.60 -39.33 11.90
N THR A 102 -5.27 -38.79 10.74
CA THR A 102 -4.31 -37.68 10.55
C THR A 102 -4.94 -36.32 10.86
N GLY A 103 -6.27 -36.27 11.05
CA GLY A 103 -7.02 -35.07 11.42
C GLY A 103 -7.27 -34.09 10.27
N THR A 104 -6.94 -34.46 9.04
CA THR A 104 -7.16 -33.64 7.83
C THR A 104 -8.62 -33.62 7.38
N ALA A 105 -9.42 -34.64 7.76
CA ALA A 105 -10.86 -34.72 7.50
C ALA A 105 -11.65 -33.56 8.12
N PHE A 106 -11.17 -33.04 9.25
CA PHE A 106 -11.74 -31.87 9.91
C PHE A 106 -10.93 -30.63 9.54
N GLY A 107 -11.07 -30.18 8.28
CA GLY A 107 -10.33 -29.04 7.71
C GLY A 107 -10.08 -27.94 8.74
N ASN A 108 -8.80 -27.76 9.12
CA ASN A 108 -8.28 -26.98 10.25
C ASN A 108 -9.31 -26.11 10.98
N ARG A 109 -10.21 -26.76 11.74
CA ARG A 109 -11.22 -26.04 12.54
C ARG A 109 -10.56 -25.17 13.61
N ASN A 110 -9.33 -25.54 13.99
CA ASN A 110 -8.47 -24.82 14.93
C ASN A 110 -7.64 -23.70 14.28
N GLN A 111 -7.41 -23.68 12.96
CA GLN A 111 -6.69 -22.58 12.27
C GLN A 111 -7.60 -21.62 11.52
N ARG A 112 -8.93 -21.79 11.56
CA ARG A 112 -9.82 -20.61 11.46
C ARG A 112 -9.62 -19.79 12.74
N GLN A 113 -8.46 -19.14 12.84
CA GLN A 113 -8.23 -18.04 13.76
C GLN A 113 -9.42 -17.11 13.58
N ARG A 114 -10.30 -17.11 14.58
CA ARG A 114 -11.36 -16.13 14.67
C ARG A 114 -10.64 -14.79 14.61
N ARG A 115 -10.88 -14.02 13.54
CA ARG A 115 -10.38 -12.64 13.46
C ARG A 115 -10.66 -11.98 14.83
N PRO A 116 -9.66 -11.38 15.49
CA PRO A 116 -9.86 -10.77 16.79
C PRO A 116 -11.03 -9.80 16.67
N ARG A 117 -12.10 -10.08 17.42
CA ARG A 117 -13.27 -9.23 17.40
C ARG A 117 -12.88 -7.92 18.08
N PRO A 118 -13.17 -6.76 17.48
CA PRO A 118 -12.95 -5.47 18.12
C PRO A 118 -13.58 -5.45 19.53
N SER A 119 -12.81 -5.10 20.55
CA SER A 119 -13.29 -4.92 21.92
C SER A 119 -14.39 -3.84 21.97
N GLY A 120 -15.26 -3.92 22.99
CA GLY A 120 -16.63 -3.34 23.01
C GLY A 120 -16.84 -1.90 22.50
N ALA A 121 -15.82 -1.04 22.52
CA ALA A 121 -15.89 0.32 21.97
C ALA A 121 -16.01 0.33 20.43
N GLU A 122 -15.19 -0.45 19.72
CA GLU A 122 -15.18 -0.48 18.25
C GLU A 122 -16.42 -1.19 17.67
N ARG A 123 -16.93 -2.23 18.36
CA ARG A 123 -18.22 -2.85 17.98
C ARG A 123 -19.40 -1.88 18.08
N ARG A 124 -19.42 -1.02 19.11
CA ARG A 124 -20.48 -0.01 19.27
C ARG A 124 -20.41 1.05 18.17
N ALA A 125 -19.21 1.48 17.78
CA ALA A 125 -19.02 2.42 16.67
C ALA A 125 -19.47 1.85 15.31
N GLN A 126 -19.22 0.56 15.05
CA GLN A 126 -19.69 -0.12 13.84
C GLN A 126 -21.22 -0.31 13.82
N LEU A 127 -21.83 -0.67 14.95
CA LEU A 127 -23.29 -0.80 15.07
C LEU A 127 -24.03 0.54 14.96
N SER A 128 -23.45 1.64 15.43
CA SER A 128 -24.04 2.99 15.28
C SER A 128 -24.17 3.42 13.82
N ARG A 129 -23.32 2.92 12.92
CA ARG A 129 -23.39 3.24 11.48
C ARG A 129 -24.53 2.51 10.76
N SER A 130 -24.90 1.31 11.22
CA SER A 130 -25.97 0.50 10.60
C SER A 130 -27.40 0.87 11.03
N ARG A 131 -27.59 1.82 11.96
CA ARG A 131 -28.91 2.22 12.44
C ARG A 131 -29.54 3.41 11.71
N SER A 132 -29.09 3.75 10.51
CA SER A 132 -29.84 4.65 9.63
C SER A 132 -30.81 3.85 8.76
N ARG A 133 -31.92 3.40 9.37
CA ARG A 133 -33.16 3.08 8.66
C ARG A 133 -34.24 4.01 9.20
N THR A 134 -34.12 5.28 8.82
CA THR A 134 -35.24 6.21 8.86
C THR A 134 -36.33 5.66 7.96
N ARG A 135 -37.53 5.54 8.51
CA ARG A 135 -38.78 5.35 7.76
C ARG A 135 -38.81 6.32 6.57
N VAL A 136 -38.98 5.80 5.36
CA VAL A 136 -39.46 6.61 4.24
C VAL A 136 -40.54 5.80 3.54
N GLY A 137 -41.79 6.20 3.78
CA GLY A 137 -42.87 5.98 2.84
C GLY A 137 -42.67 6.90 1.64
N THR A 138 -42.96 6.35 0.46
CA THR A 138 -43.35 6.98 -0.81
C THR A 138 -42.53 8.16 -1.36
N SER A 139 -42.12 7.97 -2.62
CA SER A 139 -41.72 8.94 -3.65
C SER A 139 -40.39 9.69 -3.50
N ALA A 140 -39.38 9.19 -4.23
CA ALA A 140 -38.34 9.92 -4.99
C ALA A 140 -37.25 8.89 -5.37
N PHE A 141 -37.42 8.11 -6.43
CA PHE A 141 -36.92 8.38 -7.79
C PHE A 141 -35.43 8.80 -7.89
N VAL A 142 -34.70 8.03 -8.71
CA VAL A 142 -33.38 8.27 -9.35
C VAL A 142 -32.16 7.97 -8.45
N ALA A 143 -31.55 6.79 -8.48
CA ALA A 143 -30.72 6.10 -9.51
C ALA A 143 -29.21 6.38 -9.40
N CYS A 144 -28.43 5.30 -9.63
CA CYS A 144 -27.09 5.15 -10.23
C CYS A 144 -26.20 6.41 -10.35
N GLU A 145 -24.88 6.38 -10.19
CA GLU A 145 -23.90 5.30 -10.28
C GLU A 145 -22.54 5.85 -9.83
N SER A 146 -21.61 4.91 -9.65
CA SER A 146 -20.15 5.07 -9.71
C SER A 146 -19.62 6.00 -10.80
N PHE A 147 -18.37 6.49 -10.63
CA PHE A 147 -17.26 6.66 -11.58
C PHE A 147 -16.42 7.86 -11.09
N ALA A 148 -15.27 7.63 -10.43
CA ALA A 148 -13.95 7.42 -11.02
C ALA A 148 -13.37 8.66 -11.74
N ASN A 149 -12.24 9.09 -11.17
CA ASN A 149 -11.08 9.71 -11.79
C ASN A 149 -11.06 11.17 -12.27
N ASP A 150 -9.97 11.81 -11.81
CA ASP A 150 -9.02 12.63 -12.55
C ASP A 150 -9.24 14.13 -12.79
N ASN A 151 -8.15 14.81 -12.44
CA ASN A 151 -7.50 15.91 -13.15
C ASN A 151 -7.88 17.37 -12.82
N PHE A 152 -6.84 18.02 -12.27
CA PHE A 152 -6.14 19.14 -12.90
C PHE A 152 -6.70 20.55 -12.69
N LEU A 153 -5.84 21.36 -12.07
CA LEU A 153 -5.66 22.81 -12.22
C LEU A 153 -6.71 23.55 -13.06
N GLN A 154 -7.38 24.51 -12.42
CA GLN A 154 -7.37 25.91 -12.87
C GLN A 154 -7.88 26.80 -11.72
N LYS A 155 -7.05 27.66 -11.12
CA LYS A 155 -6.60 28.98 -11.59
C LYS A 155 -7.59 30.08 -11.17
N LYS A 156 -7.08 30.89 -10.22
CA LYS A 156 -7.16 32.36 -10.15
C LYS A 156 -8.46 33.05 -9.72
N HIS A 157 -8.26 33.91 -8.71
CA HIS A 157 -8.85 35.23 -8.49
C HIS A 157 -10.37 35.33 -8.36
N HIS A 158 -10.83 35.75 -7.19
CA HIS A 158 -11.73 36.91 -7.02
C HIS A 158 -11.36 37.54 -5.66
N ILE A 159 -10.64 38.68 -5.71
CA ILE A 159 -11.09 40.02 -5.27
C ILE A 159 -11.11 40.10 -3.74
#